data_AF-A0A9P7YBG3-F1
#
_entry.id   AF-A0A9P7YBG3-F1
#
_cell.length_a   1.000
_cell.length_b   1.000
_cell.length_c   1.000
_cell.angle_alpha   90.00
_cell.angle_beta   90.00
_cell.angle_gamma   90.00
#
_symmetry.space_group_name_H-M   'P 1'
#
loop_
_entity.id
_entity.type
_entity.pdbx_description
1 polymer ?
#
loop_
_entity_poly.entity_id
_entity_poly.type
_entity_poly.pdbx_seq_one_letter_code
_entity_poly.pdbx_strand_id
1 'polypeptide(L)'
;MSLDGLLKPPTSPAYTIQPFRTEYLLNTHANVHSSNHPHYCPVKGCPRSEGGKGFKRKNKMFRHSLGHGNPGCFCPLCPDREYKFDRPNDLKRHVRGHHVDKDKDVTQLIEVLSSGQEVTRRGRRR
;
A
#
# COMPACT_ATOMS: atom_id res chain seq x y z
N MET A 1 21.14 33.25 17.24
CA MET A 1 19.74 32.77 17.08
C MET A 1 19.68 31.40 17.73
N SER A 2 19.03 31.34 18.88
CA SER A 2 19.08 30.23 19.85
C SER A 2 18.44 28.95 19.32
N LEU A 3 19.06 27.80 19.62
CA LEU A 3 18.57 26.45 19.31
C LEU A 3 17.80 25.87 20.50
N ASP A 4 16.79 26.58 20.98
CA ASP A 4 15.88 26.08 22.02
C ASP A 4 14.59 25.59 21.36
N GLY A 5 14.61 24.31 20.99
CA GLY A 5 13.47 23.62 20.40
C GLY A 5 13.56 22.13 20.62
N LEU A 6 13.96 21.70 21.83
CA LEU A 6 13.96 20.30 22.21
C LEU A 6 12.54 19.73 22.09
N LEU A 7 12.41 18.79 21.16
CA LEU A 7 11.44 17.72 21.09
C LEU A 7 11.10 17.22 22.50
N LYS A 8 9.95 17.63 23.05
CA LYS A 8 9.39 17.00 24.25
C LYS A 8 9.04 15.54 23.90
N PRO A 9 9.71 14.52 24.44
CA PRO A 9 9.31 13.15 24.19
C PRO A 9 7.94 12.92 24.85
N PRO A 10 6.99 12.22 24.20
CA PRO A 10 5.81 11.74 24.89
C PRO A 10 6.26 10.68 25.91
N THR A 11 6.33 11.06 27.18
CA THR A 11 6.51 10.14 28.29
C THR A 11 5.18 9.40 28.53
N SER A 12 4.83 8.47 27.65
CA SER A 12 3.92 7.38 27.98
C SER A 12 4.76 6.20 28.51
N PRO A 13 4.41 5.60 29.66
CA PRO A 13 5.29 4.67 30.38
C PRO A 13 5.43 3.27 29.74
N ALA A 14 5.26 3.13 28.42
CA ALA A 14 5.23 1.83 27.74
C ALA A 14 6.15 1.71 26.52
N TYR A 15 6.96 2.71 26.19
CA TYR A 15 7.85 2.63 25.01
C TYR A 15 9.26 3.13 25.31
N THR A 16 10.17 2.20 25.60
CA THR A 16 11.61 2.47 25.59
C THR A 16 12.07 2.62 24.14
N ILE A 17 12.23 3.85 23.67
CA ILE A 17 12.74 4.12 22.32
C ILE A 17 14.25 3.82 22.31
N GLN A 18 14.66 2.85 21.50
CA GLN A 18 16.08 2.53 21.30
C GLN A 18 16.78 3.69 20.56
N PRO A 19 17.90 4.22 21.06
CA PRO A 19 18.60 5.32 20.39
C PRO A 19 19.25 4.86 19.07
N PHE A 20 19.31 5.78 18.11
CA PHE A 20 20.00 5.53 16.84
C PHE A 20 21.51 5.56 17.06
N ARG A 21 22.22 4.57 16.48
CA ARG A 21 23.68 4.45 16.62
C ARG A 21 24.47 5.48 15.81
N THR A 22 23.88 6.04 14.76
CA THR A 22 24.51 7.02 13.88
C THR A 22 23.52 8.09 13.45
N GLU A 23 24.02 9.29 13.13
CA GLU A 23 23.22 10.39 12.60
C GLU A 23 22.54 10.02 11.26
N TYR A 24 23.19 9.20 10.42
CA TYR A 24 22.59 8.68 9.18
C TYR A 24 21.29 7.92 9.44
N LEU A 25 21.24 7.07 10.47
CA LEU A 25 20.04 6.31 10.81
C LEU A 25 18.94 7.21 11.36
N LEU A 26 19.30 8.23 12.14
CA LEU A 26 18.34 9.24 12.61
C LEU A 26 17.76 10.05 11.45
N ASN A 27 18.61 10.53 10.53
CA ASN A 27 18.19 11.35 9.40
C ASN A 27 17.32 10.54 8.41
N THR A 28 17.67 9.27 8.18
CA THR A 28 16.82 8.37 7.39
C THR A 28 15.50 8.06 8.09
N HIS A 29 15.50 7.88 9.42
CA HIS A 29 14.28 7.69 10.20
C HIS A 29 13.39 8.93 10.21
N ALA A 30 13.93 10.15 10.25
CA ALA A 30 13.16 11.39 10.21
C ALA A 30 12.18 11.44 9.01
N ASN A 31 12.53 10.81 7.89
CA ASN A 31 11.66 10.68 6.72
C ASN A 31 10.33 9.94 7.00
N VAL A 32 10.26 9.08 8.02
CA VAL A 32 9.00 8.43 8.42
C VAL A 32 8.05 9.42 9.09
N HIS A 33 8.59 10.43 9.76
CA HIS A 33 7.85 11.53 10.39
C HIS A 33 7.56 12.68 9.42
N SER A 34 8.28 12.80 8.30
CA SER A 34 8.00 13.84 7.30
C SER A 34 6.58 13.73 6.75
N SER A 35 5.81 14.81 6.89
CA SER A 35 4.45 14.95 6.34
C SER A 35 4.45 15.40 4.88
N ASN A 36 5.54 15.19 4.14
CA ASN A 36 5.60 15.53 2.73
C ASN A 36 5.00 14.41 1.88
N HIS A 37 4.02 14.74 1.04
CA HIS A 37 3.26 13.79 0.23
C HIS A 37 3.36 14.15 -1.26
N PRO A 38 4.54 14.05 -1.90
CA PRO A 38 4.77 14.62 -3.22
C PRO A 38 4.02 13.89 -4.36
N HIS A 39 3.34 12.78 -4.07
CA HIS A 39 2.66 11.98 -5.08
C HIS A 39 1.15 11.99 -4.84
N TYR A 40 0.39 12.39 -5.85
CA TYR A 40 -1.07 12.49 -5.76
C TYR A 40 -1.77 11.53 -6.73
N CYS A 41 -2.97 11.11 -6.38
CA CYS A 41 -3.80 10.31 -7.27
C CYS A 41 -4.28 11.19 -8.45
N PRO A 42 -4.17 10.72 -9.71
CA PRO A 42 -4.64 11.48 -10.88
C PRO A 42 -6.17 11.49 -11.03
N VAL A 43 -6.89 10.66 -10.27
CA VAL A 43 -8.35 10.55 -10.35
C VAL A 43 -9.01 11.77 -9.72
N LYS A 44 -9.80 12.51 -10.52
CA LYS A 44 -10.55 13.68 -10.08
C LYS A 44 -11.59 13.28 -9.02
N GLY A 45 -11.70 14.08 -7.95
CA GLY A 45 -12.59 13.79 -6.82
C GLY A 45 -12.06 12.75 -5.83
N CYS A 46 -10.86 12.21 -6.03
CA CYS A 46 -10.24 11.34 -5.04
C CYS A 46 -9.78 12.15 -3.82
N PRO A 47 -10.05 11.74 -2.58
CA PRO A 47 -9.57 12.45 -1.37
C PRO A 47 -8.04 12.50 -1.23
N ARG A 48 -7.32 11.76 -2.09
CA ARG A 48 -5.85 11.74 -2.18
C ARG A 48 -5.33 12.29 -3.51
N SER A 49 -6.17 13.00 -4.29
CA SER A 49 -5.74 13.76 -5.46
C SER A 49 -5.01 15.04 -5.06
N GLU A 50 -4.60 15.83 -6.05
CA GLU A 50 -4.04 17.17 -5.85
C GLU A 50 -5.00 18.02 -5.02
N GLY A 51 -4.48 18.64 -3.94
CA GLY A 51 -5.27 19.32 -2.90
C GLY A 51 -5.75 18.42 -1.74
N GLY A 52 -5.51 17.10 -1.81
CA GLY A 52 -5.83 16.13 -0.76
C GLY A 52 -4.61 15.65 0.03
N LYS A 53 -4.74 14.48 0.67
CA LYS A 53 -3.69 13.93 1.56
C LYS A 53 -2.43 13.43 0.82
N GLY A 54 -2.53 13.13 -0.48
CA GLY A 54 -1.42 12.57 -1.27
C GLY A 54 -0.80 11.29 -0.70
N PHE A 55 0.40 10.97 -1.17
CA PHE A 55 1.20 9.81 -0.78
C PHE A 55 2.68 10.18 -0.63
N LYS A 56 3.32 9.61 0.40
CA LYS A 56 4.78 9.74 0.60
C LYS A 56 5.61 9.01 -0.47
N ARG A 57 5.06 7.99 -1.16
CA ARG A 57 5.78 7.15 -2.15
C ARG A 57 4.99 6.94 -3.43
N LYS A 58 5.65 7.01 -4.59
CA LYS A 58 5.03 6.78 -5.92
C LYS A 58 4.35 5.41 -6.04
N ASN A 59 4.96 4.34 -5.52
CA ASN A 59 4.37 2.99 -5.57
C ASN A 59 3.08 2.88 -4.75
N LYS A 60 2.96 3.62 -3.65
CA LYS A 60 1.72 3.65 -2.83
C LYS A 60 0.61 4.38 -3.58
N MET A 61 0.94 5.48 -4.25
CA MET A 61 0.00 6.19 -5.12
C MET A 61 -0.47 5.31 -6.28
N PHE A 62 0.45 4.67 -7.02
CA PHE A 62 0.10 3.80 -8.15
C PHE A 62 -0.78 2.61 -7.72
N ARG A 63 -0.42 1.94 -6.60
CA ARG A 63 -1.25 0.86 -6.06
C ARG A 63 -2.62 1.33 -5.57
N HIS A 64 -2.77 2.60 -5.23
CA HIS A 64 -4.05 3.17 -4.87
C HIS A 64 -4.89 3.49 -6.10
N SER A 65 -4.27 4.03 -7.16
CA SER A 65 -4.99 4.37 -8.39
C SER A 65 -5.59 3.15 -9.09
N LEU A 66 -4.97 1.97 -8.96
CA LEU A 66 -5.53 0.71 -9.45
C LEU A 66 -6.89 0.37 -8.83
N GLY A 67 -7.19 0.84 -7.61
CA GLY A 67 -8.48 0.58 -6.96
C GLY A 67 -9.64 1.37 -7.56
N HIS A 68 -9.39 2.48 -8.26
CA HIS A 68 -10.46 3.29 -8.86
C HIS A 68 -11.06 2.67 -10.13
N GLY A 69 -10.34 1.77 -10.79
CA GLY A 69 -10.76 1.12 -12.04
C GLY A 69 -10.94 -0.40 -11.95
N ASN A 70 -10.70 -1.00 -10.79
CA ASN A 70 -10.86 -2.44 -10.63
C ASN A 70 -12.30 -2.73 -10.16
N PRO A 71 -13.12 -3.47 -10.91
CA PRO A 71 -14.46 -3.89 -10.46
C PRO A 71 -14.44 -4.74 -9.16
N GLY A 72 -13.24 -5.03 -8.65
CA GLY A 72 -12.98 -5.85 -7.49
C GLY A 72 -12.86 -7.30 -7.91
N CYS A 73 -11.97 -8.01 -7.24
CA CYS A 73 -11.85 -9.45 -7.41
C CYS A 73 -12.84 -10.10 -6.43
N PHE A 74 -13.74 -10.95 -6.92
CA PHE A 74 -14.64 -11.76 -6.10
C PHE A 74 -14.10 -13.18 -6.00
N CYS A 75 -14.37 -13.86 -4.90
CA CYS A 75 -14.04 -15.28 -4.80
C CYS A 75 -15.09 -16.13 -5.53
N PRO A 76 -14.71 -16.96 -6.52
CA PRO A 76 -15.66 -17.81 -7.25
C PRO A 76 -16.15 -19.02 -6.43
N LEU A 77 -15.49 -19.32 -5.30
CA LEU A 77 -15.80 -20.48 -4.45
C LEU A 77 -16.72 -20.14 -3.28
N CYS A 78 -16.90 -18.85 -2.96
CA CYS A 78 -17.81 -18.42 -1.93
C CYS A 78 -19.23 -18.31 -2.50
N PRO A 79 -20.23 -18.96 -1.89
CA PRO A 79 -21.63 -18.91 -2.37
C PRO A 79 -22.22 -17.50 -2.27
N ASP A 80 -21.79 -16.72 -1.27
CA ASP A 80 -22.33 -15.39 -0.99
C ASP A 80 -21.81 -14.32 -1.96
N ARG A 81 -20.59 -14.48 -2.52
CA ARG A 81 -19.88 -13.46 -3.33
C ARG A 81 -19.87 -12.04 -2.74
N GLU A 82 -20.28 -11.86 -1.49
CA GLU A 82 -20.51 -10.55 -0.87
C GLU A 82 -19.21 -9.80 -0.60
N TYR A 83 -18.08 -10.53 -0.50
CA TYR A 83 -16.79 -9.92 -0.22
C TYR A 83 -16.05 -9.52 -1.50
N LYS A 84 -16.07 -8.22 -1.79
CA LYS A 84 -15.27 -7.59 -2.85
C LYS A 84 -13.85 -7.34 -2.35
N PHE A 85 -12.86 -7.97 -3.00
CA PHE A 85 -11.45 -7.68 -2.74
C PHE A 85 -10.96 -6.60 -3.72
N ASP A 86 -10.44 -5.49 -3.22
CA ASP A 86 -9.82 -4.45 -4.07
C ASP A 86 -8.57 -4.95 -4.81
N ARG A 87 -7.99 -6.08 -4.39
CA ARG A 87 -6.72 -6.60 -4.90
C ARG A 87 -6.72 -8.11 -5.09
N PRO A 88 -6.02 -8.59 -6.13
CA PRO A 88 -5.88 -10.02 -6.39
C PRO A 88 -5.05 -10.74 -5.31
N ASN A 89 -4.04 -10.10 -4.70
CA ASN A 89 -3.27 -10.72 -3.62
C ASN A 89 -4.11 -10.97 -2.35
N ASP A 90 -5.05 -10.07 -2.05
CA ASP A 90 -5.93 -10.22 -0.89
C ASP A 90 -6.92 -11.37 -1.14
N LEU A 91 -7.41 -11.52 -2.37
CA LEU A 91 -8.20 -12.67 -2.79
C LEU A 91 -7.39 -13.98 -2.74
N LYS A 92 -6.14 -14.01 -3.24
CA LYS A 92 -5.27 -15.20 -3.16
C LYS A 92 -5.08 -15.67 -1.71
N ARG A 93 -4.83 -14.74 -0.79
CA ARG A 93 -4.71 -15.04 0.65
C ARG A 93 -6.02 -15.61 1.22
N HIS A 94 -7.16 -15.05 0.82
CA HIS A 94 -8.47 -15.56 1.24
C HIS A 94 -8.68 -17.00 0.75
N VAL A 95 -8.44 -17.27 -0.54
CA VAL A 95 -8.59 -18.61 -1.13
C VAL A 95 -7.67 -19.60 -0.42
N ARG A 96 -6.42 -19.24 -0.13
CA ARG A 96 -5.50 -20.12 0.61
C ARG A 96 -5.98 -20.46 2.02
N GLY A 97 -6.63 -19.52 2.70
CA GLY A 97 -7.10 -19.72 4.08
C GLY A 97 -8.47 -20.39 4.18
N HIS A 98 -9.34 -20.16 3.20
CA HIS A 98 -10.74 -20.57 3.23
C HIS A 98 -11.06 -21.74 2.27
N HIS A 99 -10.22 -21.94 1.25
CA HIS A 99 -10.39 -22.94 0.19
C HIS A 99 -9.09 -23.72 -0.05
N VAL A 100 -8.55 -24.31 1.02
CA VAL A 100 -7.26 -25.02 1.05
C VAL A 100 -7.17 -26.13 -0.02
N ASP A 101 -8.28 -26.81 -0.29
CA ASP A 101 -8.36 -27.92 -1.25
C ASP A 101 -8.30 -27.49 -2.73
N LYS A 102 -8.64 -26.22 -3.04
CA LYS A 102 -8.79 -25.69 -4.41
C LYS A 102 -7.88 -24.48 -4.69
N ASP A 103 -6.85 -24.27 -3.87
CA ASP A 103 -5.95 -23.11 -3.92
C ASP A 103 -5.21 -22.99 -5.26
N LYS A 104 -4.76 -24.11 -5.84
CA LYS A 104 -3.90 -24.10 -7.04
C LYS A 104 -4.62 -23.68 -8.31
N ASP A 105 -5.83 -24.20 -8.57
CA ASP A 105 -6.61 -23.87 -9.76
C ASP A 105 -7.16 -22.45 -9.69
N VAL A 106 -7.62 -22.03 -8.50
CA VAL A 106 -8.15 -20.68 -8.31
C VAL A 106 -7.03 -19.63 -8.32
N THR A 107 -5.84 -19.95 -7.80
CA THR A 107 -4.68 -19.04 -7.90
C THR A 107 -4.27 -18.80 -9.36
N GLN A 108 -4.29 -19.84 -10.19
CA GLN A 108 -4.00 -19.70 -11.64
C GLN A 108 -5.06 -18.86 -12.35
N LEU A 109 -6.34 -19.06 -12.05
CA LEU A 109 -7.42 -18.22 -12.60
C LEU A 109 -7.30 -16.75 -12.18
N ILE A 110 -6.94 -16.48 -10.92
CA ILE A 110 -6.70 -15.10 -10.44
C ILE A 110 -5.49 -14.48 -11.15
N GLU A 111 -4.45 -15.26 -11.43
CA GLU A 111 -3.27 -14.80 -12.18
C GLU A 111 -3.61 -14.45 -13.62
N VAL A 112 -4.32 -15.32 -14.34
CA VAL A 112 -4.75 -15.05 -15.73
C VAL A 112 -5.62 -13.80 -15.81
N LEU A 113 -6.56 -13.63 -14.87
CA LEU A 113 -7.40 -12.42 -14.79
C LEU A 113 -6.60 -11.15 -14.44
N SER A 114 -5.49 -11.29 -13.68
CA SER A 114 -4.61 -10.17 -13.31
C SER A 114 -3.64 -9.79 -14.44
N SER A 115 -3.17 -10.76 -15.22
CA SER A 115 -2.21 -10.56 -16.31
C SER A 115 -2.84 -9.92 -17.56
N GLY A 116 -4.16 -10.01 -17.72
CA GLY A 116 -4.90 -9.36 -18.82
C GLY A 116 -4.89 -7.82 -18.80
N GLN A 117 -4.36 -7.18 -17.75
CA GLN A 117 -4.17 -5.72 -17.68
C GLN A 117 -2.71 -5.28 -17.87
N GLU A 118 -1.81 -6.18 -18.28
CA GLU A 118 -0.41 -5.84 -18.60
C GLU A 118 -0.25 -5.34 -20.04
N VAL A 119 -0.75 -4.14 -20.33
CA VAL A 119 -0.21 -3.34 -21.44
C VAL A 119 0.51 -2.12 -20.89
N THR A 120 1.80 -2.04 -21.21
CA THR A 120 2.78 -0.95 -20.96
C THR A 120 3.64 -1.03 -19.68
N ARG A 121 4.33 -2.15 -19.48
CA ARG A 121 5.64 -2.13 -18.77
C ARG A 121 6.78 -2.48 -19.72
N ARG A 122 7.07 -1.59 -20.67
CA ARG A 122 8.39 -1.53 -21.31
C ARG A 122 9.24 -0.52 -20.54
N GLY A 123 10.34 -0.99 -19.96
CA GLY A 123 11.37 -0.12 -19.41
C GLY A 123 12.20 -0.67 -18.27
N ARG A 124 12.65 -1.94 -18.38
CA ARG A 124 13.77 -2.44 -17.56
C ARG A 124 15.07 -1.84 -18.10
N ARG A 125 15.72 -0.97 -17.33
CA ARG A 125 17.16 -0.65 -17.44
C ARG A 125 17.68 -0.64 -15.99
N ARG A 126 18.32 -1.74 -15.58
CA ARG A 126 19.78 -1.94 -15.54
C ARG A 126 20.43 -0.92 -14.64
#